data_AF-A0A1T5CU58-F1
#
_entry.id   AF-A0A1T5CU58-F1
#
_cell.length_a   1.000
_cell.length_b   1.000
_cell.length_c   1.000
_cell.angle_alpha   90.00
_cell.angle_beta   90.00
_cell.angle_gamma   90.00
#
_symmetry.space_group_name_H-M   'P 1'
#
loop_
_entity.id
_entity.type
_entity.pdbx_description
1 polymer ?
#
loop_
_entity_poly.entity_id
_entity_poly.type
_entity_poly.pdbx_seq_one_letter_code
_entity_poly.pdbx_strand_id
1 'polypeptide(L)'
;MIDATVTYSLSPGMLADLMVTAIEGGCGYWAHELELVSGTDLFEPPYYADPRFYCSPFKLALTDCEGDVHTIDADTLAKGWRLLNELYPRRALAVVDETYDAEDADVFLQLAVYGEIVYG
;
A
#
# COMPACT_ATOMS: atom_id res chain seq x y z
N MET A 1 2.30 16.12 -31.03
CA MET A 1 2.18 15.25 -29.85
C MET A 1 0.73 15.23 -29.44
N ILE A 2 0.20 14.08 -29.08
CA ILE A 2 -1.12 13.98 -28.47
C ILE A 2 -0.84 13.71 -27.00
N ASP A 3 -1.11 14.72 -26.17
CA ASP A 3 -1.10 14.55 -24.73
C ASP A 3 -2.46 13.96 -24.33
N ALA A 4 -2.43 12.78 -23.70
CA ALA A 4 -3.61 12.11 -23.20
C ALA A 4 -3.39 11.81 -21.71
N THR A 5 -4.40 12.13 -20.90
CA THR A 5 -4.41 11.87 -19.46
C THR A 5 -5.56 10.92 -19.15
N VAL A 6 -5.26 9.85 -18.43
CA VAL A 6 -6.26 8.92 -17.90
C VAL A 6 -6.31 9.11 -16.40
N THR A 7 -7.51 9.38 -15.88
CA THR A 7 -7.74 9.42 -14.43
C THR A 7 -8.25 8.06 -13.99
N TYR A 8 -7.59 7.49 -12.98
CA TYR A 8 -7.98 6.22 -12.38
C TYR A 8 -8.09 6.39 -10.86
N SER A 9 -9.14 5.83 -10.28
CA SER A 9 -9.36 5.83 -8.84
C SER A 9 -9.14 4.41 -8.31
N LEU A 10 -8.20 4.25 -7.38
CA LEU A 10 -8.07 2.99 -6.65
C LEU A 10 -9.33 2.77 -5.81
N SER A 11 -9.99 1.64 -6.04
CA SER A 11 -11.12 1.25 -5.21
C SER A 11 -10.63 0.73 -3.85
N PRO A 12 -11.47 0.74 -2.80
CA PRO A 12 -11.14 0.10 -1.54
C PRO A 12 -10.78 -1.39 -1.67
N GLY A 13 -11.37 -2.09 -2.66
CA GLY A 13 -11.04 -3.48 -2.96
C GLY A 13 -9.62 -3.64 -3.47
N MET A 14 -9.22 -2.81 -4.43
CA MET A 14 -7.84 -2.81 -4.94
C MET A 14 -6.83 -2.47 -3.86
N LEU A 15 -7.15 -1.54 -2.96
CA LEU A 15 -6.28 -1.24 -1.82
C LEU A 15 -6.16 -2.43 -0.88
N ALA A 16 -7.26 -3.13 -0.57
CA ALA A 16 -7.21 -4.33 0.24
C ALA A 16 -6.33 -5.41 -0.39
N ASP A 17 -6.54 -5.71 -1.67
CA ASP A 17 -5.76 -6.73 -2.38
C ASP A 17 -4.27 -6.36 -2.47
N LEU A 18 -3.97 -5.08 -2.75
CA LEU A 18 -2.60 -4.57 -2.84
C LEU A 18 -1.89 -4.62 -1.49
N MET A 19 -2.58 -4.25 -0.41
CA MET A 19 -2.04 -4.31 0.94
C MET A 19 -1.86 -5.74 1.43
N VAL A 20 -2.80 -6.66 1.16
CA VAL A 20 -2.61 -8.09 1.44
C VAL A 20 -1.38 -8.62 0.71
N THR A 21 -1.26 -8.34 -0.58
CA THR A 21 -0.14 -8.80 -1.40
C THR A 21 1.20 -8.26 -0.88
N ALA A 22 1.25 -6.98 -0.50
CA ALA A 22 2.44 -6.37 0.10
C ALA A 22 2.78 -6.98 1.47
N ILE A 23 1.82 -7.01 2.40
CA ILE A 23 2.05 -7.40 3.79
C ILE A 23 2.37 -8.90 3.92
N GLU A 24 1.71 -9.76 3.16
CA GLU A 24 1.84 -11.20 3.31
C GLU A 24 2.89 -11.81 2.37
N GLY A 25 3.17 -11.17 1.24
CA GLY A 25 4.07 -11.69 0.21
C GLY A 25 5.26 -10.79 -0.12
N GLY A 26 5.10 -9.47 -0.01
CA GLY A 26 6.06 -8.49 -0.48
C GLY A 26 7.10 -8.09 0.57
N CYS A 27 6.68 -7.63 1.73
CA CYS A 27 7.56 -6.89 2.65
C CYS A 27 8.16 -7.71 3.79
N GLY A 28 7.86 -9.02 3.89
CA GLY A 28 8.26 -9.85 5.03
C GLY A 28 9.77 -9.96 5.28
N TYR A 29 10.61 -9.50 4.33
CA TYR A 29 12.06 -9.46 4.47
C TYR A 29 12.58 -8.17 5.12
N TRP A 30 11.79 -7.08 5.16
CA TRP A 30 12.16 -5.81 5.79
C TRP A 30 11.14 -5.29 6.80
N ALA A 31 9.94 -5.86 6.88
CA ALA A 31 8.93 -5.53 7.88
C ALA A 31 8.42 -6.79 8.58
N HIS A 32 8.13 -6.69 9.87
CA HIS A 32 7.85 -7.88 10.70
C HIS A 32 6.67 -7.75 11.66
N GLU A 33 6.11 -6.56 11.85
CA GLU A 33 4.95 -6.34 12.72
C GLU A 33 4.03 -5.27 12.13
N LEU A 34 2.72 -5.54 12.15
CA LEU A 34 1.68 -4.60 11.70
C LEU A 34 0.57 -4.55 12.74
N GLU A 35 0.39 -3.38 13.36
CA GLU A 35 -0.59 -3.17 14.42
C GLU A 35 -1.68 -2.16 14.01
N LEU A 36 -2.92 -2.40 14.44
CA LEU A 36 -3.98 -1.42 14.33
C LEU A 36 -3.86 -0.39 15.46
N VAL A 37 -3.48 0.84 15.13
CA VAL A 37 -3.34 1.95 16.10
C VAL A 37 -4.68 2.65 16.32
N SER A 38 -5.44 2.88 15.25
CA SER A 38 -6.78 3.44 15.34
C SER A 38 -7.62 3.05 14.13
N GLY A 39 -8.92 2.93 14.33
CA GLY A 39 -9.86 2.46 13.32
C GLY A 39 -11.02 1.78 14.00
N THR A 40 -11.90 1.19 13.22
CA THR A 40 -13.02 0.43 13.76
C THR A 40 -12.61 -1.03 13.98
N ASP A 41 -12.92 -1.57 15.15
CA ASP A 41 -12.76 -2.98 15.53
C ASP A 41 -13.91 -3.86 15.00
N LEU A 42 -14.83 -3.28 14.23
CA LEU A 42 -15.95 -3.97 13.60
C LEU A 42 -15.55 -5.00 12.52
N PHE A 43 -14.28 -5.06 12.13
CA PHE A 43 -13.77 -5.99 11.12
C PHE A 43 -12.93 -7.09 11.77
N GLU A 44 -13.08 -8.33 11.29
CA GLU A 44 -12.23 -9.43 11.76
C GLU A 44 -10.81 -9.26 11.20
N PRO A 45 -9.76 -9.48 12.02
CA PRO A 45 -8.39 -9.44 11.52
C PRO A 45 -8.13 -10.56 10.49
N PRO A 46 -7.28 -10.32 9.47
CA PRO A 46 -6.50 -9.10 9.26
C PRO A 46 -7.34 -7.93 8.68
N TYR A 47 -7.34 -6.77 9.37
CA TYR A 47 -8.16 -5.61 9.00
C TYR A 47 -7.86 -5.07 7.60
N TYR A 48 -6.59 -5.14 7.18
CA TYR A 48 -6.11 -4.65 5.89
C TYR A 48 -6.64 -5.46 4.69
N ALA A 49 -7.21 -6.66 4.93
CA ALA A 49 -7.81 -7.49 3.90
C ALA A 49 -9.29 -7.15 3.63
N ASP A 50 -9.93 -6.34 4.47
CA ASP A 50 -11.33 -5.95 4.29
C ASP A 50 -11.43 -4.61 3.54
N PRO A 51 -12.04 -4.56 2.34
CA PRO A 51 -12.23 -3.30 1.61
C PRO A 51 -12.93 -2.20 2.42
N ARG A 52 -13.80 -2.59 3.36
CA ARG A 52 -14.55 -1.63 4.19
C ARG A 52 -13.64 -0.89 5.18
N PHE A 53 -12.47 -1.44 5.49
CA PHE A 53 -11.47 -0.80 6.34
C PHE A 53 -11.00 0.54 5.76
N TYR A 54 -10.79 0.59 4.45
CA TYR A 54 -10.34 1.79 3.73
C TYR A 54 -11.44 2.83 3.50
N CYS A 55 -12.69 2.55 3.89
CA CYS A 55 -13.81 3.47 3.76
C CYS A 55 -13.97 4.43 4.96
N SER A 56 -13.16 4.25 6.02
CA SER A 56 -13.19 5.06 7.23
C SER A 56 -11.78 5.51 7.61
N PRO A 57 -11.61 6.57 8.44
CA PRO A 57 -10.30 6.91 8.98
C PRO A 57 -9.68 5.72 9.72
N PHE A 58 -8.43 5.42 9.40
CA PHE A 58 -7.67 4.34 10.01
C PHE A 58 -6.21 4.76 10.22
N LYS A 59 -5.51 4.00 11.05
CA LYS A 59 -4.07 4.13 11.27
C LYS A 59 -3.49 2.77 11.62
N LEU A 60 -2.52 2.32 10.84
CA LEU A 60 -1.70 1.15 11.13
C LEU A 60 -0.28 1.61 11.49
N ALA A 61 0.40 0.83 12.34
CA ALA A 61 1.82 0.95 12.61
C ALA A 61 2.53 -0.26 12.01
N LEU A 62 3.49 -0.03 11.11
CA LEU A 62 4.34 -1.06 10.52
C LEU A 62 5.76 -0.91 11.08
N THR A 63 6.26 -1.95 11.74
CA THR A 63 7.63 -1.98 12.27
C THR A 63 8.58 -2.64 11.28
N ASP A 64 9.64 -1.93 10.89
CA ASP A 64 10.67 -2.46 9.99
C ASP A 64 11.75 -3.27 10.73
N CYS A 65 12.69 -3.87 9.99
CA CYS A 65 13.75 -4.70 10.54
C CYS A 65 14.82 -3.94 11.33
N GLU A 66 14.87 -2.61 11.24
CA GLU A 66 15.72 -1.75 12.07
C GLU A 66 15.02 -1.33 13.37
N GLY A 67 13.71 -1.59 13.48
CA GLY A 67 12.88 -1.27 14.63
C GLY A 67 12.19 0.09 14.53
N ASP A 68 12.27 0.75 13.37
CA ASP A 68 11.57 1.99 13.11
C ASP A 68 10.09 1.72 12.82
N VAL A 69 9.22 2.59 13.35
CA VAL A 69 7.77 2.45 13.24
C VAL A 69 7.21 3.45 12.23
N HIS A 70 6.62 2.92 11.17
CA HIS A 70 6.03 3.69 10.09
C HIS A 70 4.51 3.76 10.23
N THR A 71 3.94 4.95 10.04
CA THR A 71 2.49 5.16 10.07
C THR A 71 1.89 4.93 8.68
N ILE A 72 0.87 4.09 8.60
CA ILE A 72 0.07 3.89 7.38
C ILE A 72 -1.36 4.38 7.65
N ASP A 73 -1.77 5.40 6.94
CA ASP A 73 -3.14 5.93 6.85
C ASP A 73 -3.49 6.24 5.39
N ALA A 74 -4.65 6.85 5.16
CA ALA A 74 -5.11 7.19 3.82
C ALA A 74 -4.14 8.15 3.07
N ASP A 75 -3.51 9.08 3.78
CA ASP A 75 -2.57 10.04 3.18
C ASP A 75 -1.25 9.36 2.81
N THR A 76 -0.76 8.45 3.67
CA THR A 76 0.42 7.62 3.39
C THR A 76 0.20 6.78 2.11
N LEU A 77 -0.96 6.12 1.99
CA LEU A 77 -1.27 5.31 0.80
C LEU A 77 -1.43 6.18 -0.46
N ALA A 78 -2.06 7.36 -0.35
CA ALA A 78 -2.19 8.30 -1.46
C ALA A 78 -0.82 8.82 -1.93
N LYS A 79 0.11 9.08 -1.00
CA LYS A 79 1.51 9.41 -1.32
C LYS A 79 2.17 8.26 -2.09
N GLY A 80 2.05 7.03 -1.61
CA GLY A 80 2.61 5.84 -2.26
C GLY A 80 2.09 5.68 -3.69
N TRP A 81 0.78 5.83 -3.89
CA TRP A 81 0.16 5.75 -5.21
C TRP A 81 0.68 6.83 -6.15
N ARG A 82 0.77 8.08 -5.68
CA ARG A 82 1.31 9.19 -6.49
C ARG A 82 2.74 8.90 -6.94
N LEU A 83 3.60 8.48 -6.02
CA LEU A 83 5.00 8.19 -6.32
C LEU A 83 5.16 6.97 -7.24
N LEU A 84 4.33 5.94 -7.07
CA LEU A 84 4.34 4.78 -7.97
C LEU A 84 3.99 5.19 -9.41
N ASN A 85 2.99 6.05 -9.59
CA ASN A 85 2.61 6.57 -10.90
C ASN A 85 3.70 7.46 -11.53
N GLU A 86 4.35 8.29 -10.71
CA GLU A 86 5.37 9.23 -11.16
C GLU A 86 6.69 8.54 -11.54
N LEU A 87 7.13 7.59 -10.71
CA LEU A 87 8.46 7.00 -10.80
C LEU A 87 8.46 5.62 -11.47
N TYR A 88 7.36 4.87 -11.35
CA TYR A 88 7.26 3.48 -11.80
C TYR A 88 5.96 3.20 -12.58
N PRO A 89 5.70 3.91 -13.70
CA PRO A 89 4.42 3.86 -14.41
C PRO A 89 4.05 2.45 -14.90
N ARG A 90 5.03 1.58 -15.19
CA ARG A 90 4.76 0.18 -15.55
C ARG A 90 4.14 -0.61 -14.39
N ARG A 91 4.62 -0.40 -13.16
CA ARG A 91 4.09 -1.05 -11.96
C ARG A 91 2.73 -0.46 -11.59
N ALA A 92 2.57 0.86 -11.71
CA ALA A 92 1.27 1.50 -11.55
C ALA A 92 0.22 0.96 -12.53
N LEU A 93 0.60 0.72 -13.79
CA LEU A 93 -0.28 0.07 -14.77
C LEU A 93 -0.61 -1.38 -14.37
N ALA A 94 0.37 -2.14 -13.87
CA ALA A 94 0.11 -3.50 -13.35
C ALA A 94 -0.90 -3.51 -12.21
N VAL A 95 -0.88 -2.49 -11.32
CA VAL A 95 -1.90 -2.30 -10.29
C VAL A 95 -3.28 -2.01 -10.89
N VAL A 96 -3.35 -1.10 -11.86
CA VAL A 96 -4.61 -0.76 -12.57
C VAL A 96 -5.21 -1.96 -13.29
N ASP A 97 -4.36 -2.77 -13.91
CA ASP A 97 -4.76 -3.96 -14.66
C ASP A 97 -4.92 -5.20 -13.76
N GLU A 98 -4.70 -5.07 -12.45
CA GLU A 98 -4.75 -6.16 -11.46
C GLU A 98 -3.83 -7.36 -11.83
N THR A 99 -2.67 -7.06 -12.42
CA THR A 99 -1.63 -8.04 -12.84
C THR A 99 -0.33 -7.93 -12.05
N TYR A 100 -0.32 -7.07 -11.02
CA TYR A 100 0.82 -6.86 -10.14
C TYR A 100 1.14 -8.10 -9.30
N ASP A 101 2.39 -8.20 -8.86
CA ASP A 101 2.85 -9.26 -7.95
C ASP A 101 3.29 -8.72 -6.58
N ALA A 102 3.88 -9.59 -5.76
CA ALA A 102 4.41 -9.24 -4.45
C ALA A 102 5.51 -8.17 -4.50
N GLU A 103 6.33 -8.14 -5.55
CA GLU A 103 7.39 -7.14 -5.72
C GLU A 103 6.79 -5.78 -6.08
N ASP A 104 5.80 -5.75 -6.97
CA ASP A 104 5.06 -4.53 -7.29
C ASP A 104 4.35 -3.94 -6.07
N ALA A 105 3.70 -4.80 -5.27
CA ALA A 105 3.01 -4.40 -4.05
C ALA A 105 3.98 -3.91 -2.97
N ASP A 106 5.15 -4.55 -2.84
CA ASP A 106 6.22 -4.11 -1.95
C ASP A 106 6.74 -2.72 -2.32
N VAL A 107 7.02 -2.48 -3.61
CA VAL A 107 7.45 -1.16 -4.10
C VAL A 107 6.40 -0.10 -3.77
N PHE A 108 5.12 -0.39 -3.95
CA PHE A 108 4.04 0.53 -3.53
C PHE A 108 4.12 0.85 -2.03
N LEU A 109 4.26 -0.17 -1.17
CA LEU A 109 4.31 0.00 0.27
C LEU A 109 5.54 0.80 0.70
N GLN A 110 6.73 0.50 0.15
CA GLN A 110 7.96 1.25 0.42
C GLN A 110 7.84 2.73 0.02
N LEU A 111 7.25 3.02 -1.15
CA LEU A 111 6.99 4.40 -1.56
C LEU A 111 5.97 5.11 -0.66
N ALA A 112 5.00 4.37 -0.12
CA ALA A 112 4.06 4.91 0.84
C ALA A 112 4.79 5.35 2.12
N VAL A 113 5.54 4.43 2.75
CA VAL A 113 6.18 4.67 4.05
C VAL A 113 7.45 5.52 3.94
N TYR A 114 8.41 5.16 3.09
CA TYR A 114 9.69 5.87 2.95
C TYR A 114 9.62 7.02 1.94
N GLY A 115 8.83 6.88 0.88
CA GLY A 115 8.87 7.81 -0.26
C GLY A 115 9.94 7.47 -1.31
N GLU A 116 10.69 6.41 -1.08
CA GLU A 116 11.67 5.82 -1.99
C GLU A 116 11.75 4.30 -1.76
N ILE A 117 12.48 3.58 -2.60
CA ILE A 117 12.77 2.15 -2.38
C ILE A 117 14.04 2.07 -1.53
N VAL A 118 13.93 1.47 -0.34
CA VAL A 118 15.03 1.31 0.62
C VAL A 118 15.57 -0.13 0.60
N TYR A 119 14.68 -1.10 0.40
CA TYR A 119 14.97 -2.52 0.45
C TYR A 119 14.65 -3.19 -0.91
N GLY A 120 15.45 -4.17 -1.33
CA GLY A 120 15.28 -4.89 -2.61
C GLY A 120 16.40 -5.88 -2.91
#